data_AF-A0A1M5NFE1-F1
#
_entry.id   AF-A0A1M5NFE1-F1
#
_cell.length_a   1.000
_cell.length_b   1.000
_cell.length_c   1.000
_cell.angle_alpha   90.00
_cell.angle_beta   90.00
_cell.angle_gamma   90.00
#
_symmetry.space_group_name_H-M   'P 1'
#
loop_
_entity.id
_entity.type
_entity.pdbx_description
1 polymer ?
#
loop_
_entity_poly.entity_id
_entity_poly.type
_entity_poly.pdbx_seq_one_letter_code
_entity_poly.pdbx_strand_id
1 'polypeptide(L)'
;MNIKKTGLPDKSVLSGEKIFFDYTDSFSGEVLNGERSISTAEIGKAFFTSTPQWGKKMFALRNRMVKIFGLKTGKERNESLKPEYLQLEVGEQVGIFTVFGKTDHEIILGENDKHLDFRVSLLYDKAKHSTEANSLTISTTVKYHNWMGKLYFLPVCPFHQLIVPVMLKKMIAKLESSTYDSEILTSD
;
A
#
# COMPACT_ATOMS: atom_id res chain seq x y z
N MET A 1 7.53 -7.40 -16.54
CA MET A 1 7.53 -6.18 -15.71
C MET A 1 8.64 -6.24 -14.66
N ASN A 2 9.46 -5.19 -14.61
CA ASN A 2 10.58 -5.04 -13.68
C ASN A 2 10.17 -4.13 -12.51
N ILE A 3 10.41 -4.54 -11.26
CA ILE A 3 10.18 -3.72 -10.08
C ILE A 3 11.54 -3.23 -9.57
N LYS A 4 11.68 -1.92 -9.41
CA LYS A 4 12.92 -1.28 -8.94
C LYS A 4 12.72 -0.81 -7.50
N LYS A 5 13.72 -1.04 -6.65
CA LYS A 5 13.81 -0.35 -5.36
C LYS A 5 14.22 1.10 -5.61
N THR A 6 13.57 2.04 -4.96
CA THR A 6 13.81 3.47 -5.10
C THR A 6 13.80 4.15 -3.72
N GLY A 7 14.12 5.44 -3.67
CA GLY A 7 13.87 6.29 -2.50
C GLY A 7 12.40 6.72 -2.41
N LEU A 8 12.03 7.34 -1.29
CA LEU A 8 10.71 7.96 -1.13
C LEU A 8 10.51 9.03 -2.21
N PRO A 9 9.46 8.96 -3.06
CA PRO A 9 9.27 9.94 -4.12
C PRO A 9 9.02 11.34 -3.55
N ASP A 10 9.69 12.37 -4.10
CA ASP A 10 9.53 13.77 -3.66
C ASP A 10 8.09 14.29 -3.79
N LYS A 11 7.32 13.71 -4.71
CA LYS A 11 5.91 14.05 -4.93
C LYS A 11 4.96 13.41 -3.94
N SER A 12 5.42 12.42 -3.17
CA SER A 12 4.61 11.78 -2.14
C SER A 12 4.30 12.79 -1.04
N VAL A 13 3.06 12.79 -0.56
CA VAL A 13 2.64 13.54 0.63
C VAL A 13 3.55 13.22 1.82
N LEU A 14 4.04 11.97 1.94
CA LEU A 14 4.95 11.56 3.01
C LEU A 14 6.34 12.23 2.91
N SER A 15 6.79 12.62 1.72
CA SER A 15 8.07 13.32 1.54
C SER A 15 7.99 14.78 2.01
N GLY A 16 6.81 15.38 1.91
CA GLY A 16 6.53 16.72 2.41
C GLY A 16 6.33 16.81 3.92
N GLU A 17 6.14 15.68 4.60
CA GLU A 17 6.03 15.65 6.06
C GLU A 17 7.39 16.01 6.69
N LYS A 18 7.41 17.01 7.59
CA LYS A 18 8.59 17.33 8.42
C LYS A 18 8.78 16.31 9.53
N ILE A 19 8.61 15.02 9.22
CA ILE A 19 8.67 13.91 10.16
C ILE A 19 9.86 13.03 9.81
N PHE A 20 10.69 12.74 10.79
CA PHE A 20 11.75 11.75 10.66
C PHE A 20 11.16 10.35 10.79
N PHE A 21 11.42 9.50 9.79
CA PHE A 21 11.07 8.07 9.81
C PHE A 21 12.30 7.23 10.17
N ASP A 22 12.14 6.27 11.08
CA ASP A 22 13.21 5.35 11.48
C ASP A 22 13.49 4.27 10.42
N TYR A 23 12.51 4.03 9.54
CA TYR A 23 12.64 3.13 8.39
C TYR A 23 11.86 3.65 7.20
N THR A 24 12.40 3.45 6.01
CA THR A 24 11.71 3.71 4.75
C THR A 24 12.17 2.71 3.69
N ASP A 25 11.24 2.16 2.93
CA ASP A 25 11.51 1.54 1.64
C ASP A 25 10.48 1.96 0.59
N SER A 26 10.92 2.00 -0.66
CA SER A 26 10.05 2.31 -1.79
C SER A 26 10.35 1.37 -2.94
N PHE A 27 9.29 0.93 -3.61
CA PHE A 27 9.37 0.06 -4.78
C PHE A 27 8.47 0.61 -5.87
N SER A 28 9.01 0.72 -7.09
CA SER A 28 8.34 1.31 -8.24
C SER A 28 8.31 0.36 -9.42
N GLY A 29 7.21 0.37 -10.17
CA GLY A 29 7.05 -0.35 -11.42
C GLY A 29 6.28 0.49 -12.44
N GLU A 30 6.63 0.33 -13.71
CA GLU A 30 5.92 0.96 -14.82
C GLU A 30 4.55 0.33 -15.02
N VAL A 31 3.56 1.15 -15.36
CA VAL A 31 2.17 0.76 -15.62
C VAL A 31 1.83 1.10 -17.06
N LEU A 32 1.40 0.11 -17.83
CA LEU A 32 1.04 0.26 -19.24
C LEU A 32 -0.49 0.32 -19.39
N ASN A 33 -1.06 1.51 -19.46
CA ASN A 33 -2.51 1.73 -19.51
C ASN A 33 -2.95 2.78 -20.54
N GLY A 34 -2.08 3.11 -21.52
CA GLY A 34 -2.39 4.09 -22.55
C GLY A 34 -2.76 5.46 -21.97
N GLU A 35 -3.84 6.07 -22.47
CA GLU A 35 -4.33 7.38 -22.01
C GLU A 35 -5.25 7.31 -20.78
N ARG A 36 -5.66 6.10 -20.36
CA ARG A 36 -6.62 5.90 -19.26
C ARG A 36 -6.05 6.45 -17.95
N SER A 37 -6.84 7.25 -17.24
CA SER A 37 -6.56 7.61 -15.85
C SER A 37 -6.89 6.45 -14.92
N ILE A 38 -5.92 6.01 -14.11
CA ILE A 38 -6.18 5.10 -12.99
C ILE A 38 -6.57 5.94 -11.77
N SER A 39 -7.71 5.63 -11.19
CA SER A 39 -8.19 6.29 -9.96
C SER A 39 -7.55 5.71 -8.70
N THR A 40 -7.54 6.47 -7.61
CA THR A 40 -7.06 5.98 -6.30
C THR A 40 -7.90 4.83 -5.76
N ALA A 41 -9.18 4.76 -6.09
CA ALA A 41 -10.05 3.64 -5.72
C ALA A 41 -9.60 2.34 -6.39
N GLU A 42 -9.23 2.39 -7.68
CA GLU A 42 -8.66 1.24 -8.40
C GLU A 42 -7.31 0.82 -7.80
N ILE A 43 -6.44 1.77 -7.46
CA ILE A 43 -5.14 1.50 -6.83
C ILE A 43 -5.34 0.80 -5.48
N GLY A 44 -6.25 1.31 -4.65
CA GLY A 44 -6.53 0.71 -3.35
C GLY A 44 -7.19 -0.67 -3.48
N LYS A 45 -8.13 -0.86 -4.40
CA LYS A 45 -8.70 -2.18 -4.71
C LYS A 45 -7.61 -3.15 -5.17
N ALA A 46 -6.70 -2.72 -6.04
CA ALA A 46 -5.57 -3.51 -6.49
C ALA A 46 -4.67 -3.89 -5.29
N PHE A 47 -4.40 -2.96 -4.37
CA PHE A 47 -3.62 -3.19 -3.15
C PHE A 47 -4.23 -4.30 -2.29
N PHE A 48 -5.48 -4.13 -1.84
CA PHE A 48 -6.11 -5.08 -0.90
C PHE A 48 -6.33 -6.47 -1.51
N THR A 49 -6.48 -6.56 -2.83
CA THR A 49 -6.69 -7.84 -3.52
C THR A 49 -5.39 -8.50 -3.98
N SER A 50 -4.23 -7.83 -3.89
CA SER A 50 -2.94 -8.33 -4.38
C SER A 50 -2.03 -8.86 -3.26
N THR A 51 -2.43 -8.69 -2.00
CA THR A 51 -1.73 -9.24 -0.84
C THR A 51 -1.58 -10.76 -0.94
N PRO A 52 -0.35 -11.30 -0.96
CA PRO A 52 -0.12 -12.74 -1.00
C PRO A 52 -0.77 -13.47 0.18
N GLN A 53 -1.28 -14.70 -0.05
CA GLN A 53 -1.94 -15.50 0.99
C GLN A 53 -1.04 -15.80 2.20
N TRP A 54 0.28 -15.87 2.01
CA TRP A 54 1.24 -16.03 3.10
C TRP A 54 1.47 -14.74 3.91
N GLY A 55 1.29 -13.56 3.30
CA GLY A 55 1.23 -12.29 4.03
C GLY A 55 0.05 -12.25 5.00
N LYS A 56 -1.11 -12.79 4.61
CA LYS A 56 -2.26 -13.00 5.52
C LYS A 56 -1.92 -13.94 6.69
N LYS A 57 -1.11 -14.98 6.46
CA LYS A 57 -0.61 -15.88 7.52
C LYS A 57 0.39 -15.19 8.45
N MET A 58 1.24 -14.30 7.94
CA MET A 58 2.14 -13.48 8.76
C MET A 58 1.38 -12.47 9.62
N PHE A 59 0.32 -11.85 9.10
CA PHE A 59 -0.59 -11.03 9.90
C PHE A 59 -1.32 -11.85 10.97
N ALA A 60 -1.71 -13.10 10.68
CA ALA A 60 -2.27 -14.00 11.68
C ALA A 60 -1.25 -14.40 12.75
N LEU A 61 0.02 -14.63 12.37
CA LEU A 61 1.12 -14.90 13.29
C LEU A 61 1.43 -13.67 14.16
N ARG A 62 1.47 -12.48 13.57
CA ARG A 62 1.52 -11.17 14.27
C ARG A 62 0.42 -11.09 15.31
N ASN A 63 -0.83 -11.29 14.89
CA ASN A 63 -2.00 -11.25 15.77
C ASN A 63 -1.93 -12.30 16.90
N ARG A 64 -1.31 -13.45 16.66
CA ARG A 64 -1.11 -14.50 17.68
C ARG A 64 -0.01 -14.15 18.69
N MET A 65 1.10 -13.57 18.23
CA MET A 65 2.20 -13.13 19.10
C MET A 65 1.80 -11.91 19.95
N VAL A 66 1.06 -10.97 19.37
CA VAL A 66 0.62 -9.75 20.08
C VAL A 66 -0.56 -9.97 21.03
N LYS A 67 -1.29 -11.09 20.91
CA LYS A 67 -2.39 -11.46 21.83
C LYS A 67 -1.92 -11.69 23.27
N ILE A 68 -0.63 -12.05 23.44
CA ILE A 68 0.02 -12.22 24.74
C ILE A 68 0.34 -10.87 25.41
N PHE A 69 0.41 -9.78 24.63
CA PHE A 69 0.79 -8.44 25.09
C PHE A 69 -0.38 -7.43 25.17
N GLY A 70 -1.63 -7.90 25.15
CA GLY A 70 -2.81 -7.04 25.33
C GLY A 70 -3.06 -6.04 24.18
N LEU A 71 -2.59 -6.37 22.98
CA LEU A 71 -2.82 -5.56 21.78
C LEU A 71 -4.15 -5.95 21.13
N LYS A 72 -4.94 -4.94 20.75
CA LYS A 72 -6.26 -5.10 20.14
C LYS A 72 -6.13 -5.95 18.88
N THR A 73 -6.53 -7.21 18.96
CA THR A 73 -6.49 -8.11 17.79
C THR A 73 -7.47 -7.59 16.74
N GLY A 74 -7.07 -7.56 15.47
CA GLY A 74 -7.93 -7.13 14.35
C GLY A 74 -9.21 -7.98 14.15
N LYS A 75 -9.50 -8.94 15.04
CA LYS A 75 -10.77 -9.68 15.09
C LYS A 75 -11.88 -8.96 15.86
N GLU A 76 -11.56 -7.94 16.68
CA GLU A 76 -12.57 -7.27 17.53
C GLU A 76 -12.98 -5.89 17.03
N ARG A 77 -12.49 -5.45 15.87
CA ARG A 77 -12.85 -4.14 15.29
C ARG A 77 -13.27 -4.32 13.84
N ASN A 78 -14.55 -4.66 13.72
CA ASN A 78 -15.40 -4.64 12.53
C ASN A 78 -15.05 -5.56 11.36
N GLU A 79 -15.96 -6.53 11.15
CA GLU A 79 -16.52 -6.76 9.83
C GLU A 79 -16.91 -5.40 9.22
N SER A 80 -16.13 -4.82 8.31
CA SER A 80 -16.61 -3.68 7.55
C SER A 80 -15.93 -3.61 6.20
N LEU A 81 -16.78 -3.82 5.19
CA LEU A 81 -16.64 -3.49 3.78
C LEU A 81 -15.83 -4.46 2.93
N LYS A 82 -16.56 -5.12 2.01
CA LYS A 82 -15.96 -5.87 0.89
C LYS A 82 -15.11 -4.90 0.06
N PRO A 83 -13.94 -5.32 -0.47
CA PRO A 83 -13.06 -4.48 -1.29
C PRO A 83 -13.72 -3.81 -2.51
N GLU A 84 -14.89 -4.32 -2.89
CA GLU A 84 -15.68 -3.89 -4.05
C GLU A 84 -16.43 -2.56 -3.81
N TYR A 85 -16.60 -2.10 -2.57
CA TYR A 85 -17.36 -0.88 -2.22
C TYR A 85 -16.56 0.18 -1.46
N LEU A 86 -15.25 0.01 -1.34
CA LEU A 86 -14.39 0.94 -0.60
C LEU A 86 -14.11 2.18 -1.44
N GLN A 87 -14.67 3.32 -1.04
CA GLN A 87 -14.31 4.63 -1.60
C GLN A 87 -12.94 5.10 -1.08
N LEU A 88 -12.46 4.46 0.01
CA LEU A 88 -11.18 4.69 0.66
C LEU A 88 -11.02 6.14 1.07
N GLU A 89 -12.06 6.67 1.70
CA GLU A 89 -12.06 8.04 2.22
C GLU A 89 -11.22 8.15 3.50
N VAL A 90 -10.72 9.36 3.78
CA VAL A 90 -9.88 9.60 4.96
C VAL A 90 -10.66 9.24 6.23
N GLY A 91 -10.04 8.41 7.07
CA GLY A 91 -10.63 7.84 8.29
C GLY A 91 -11.29 6.47 8.09
N GLU A 92 -11.53 6.01 6.86
CA GLU A 92 -12.02 4.65 6.62
C GLU A 92 -10.96 3.61 7.00
N GLN A 93 -11.43 2.45 7.49
CA GLN A 93 -10.58 1.36 7.92
C GLN A 93 -10.88 0.07 7.15
N VAL A 94 -9.81 -0.60 6.70
CA VAL A 94 -9.85 -1.85 5.94
C VAL A 94 -8.84 -2.82 6.55
N GLY A 95 -9.33 -3.75 7.36
CA GLY A 95 -8.47 -4.62 8.16
C GLY A 95 -7.64 -3.80 9.15
N ILE A 96 -6.31 -3.84 9.04
CA ILE A 96 -5.40 -3.04 9.88
C ILE A 96 -5.11 -1.65 9.31
N PHE A 97 -5.49 -1.39 8.07
CA PHE A 97 -5.13 -0.15 7.39
C PHE A 97 -6.24 0.88 7.57
N THR A 98 -5.89 2.03 8.15
CA THR A 98 -6.71 3.24 8.17
C THR A 98 -6.22 4.18 7.06
N VAL A 99 -7.14 4.86 6.37
CA VAL A 99 -6.78 5.89 5.39
C VAL A 99 -6.43 7.18 6.12
N PHE A 100 -5.18 7.64 6.01
CA PHE A 100 -4.68 8.87 6.62
C PHE A 100 -4.68 10.06 5.66
N GLY A 101 -4.64 9.81 4.35
CA GLY A 101 -4.57 10.83 3.34
C GLY A 101 -4.95 10.29 1.98
N LYS A 102 -5.55 11.14 1.16
CA LYS A 102 -5.97 10.82 -0.20
C LYS A 102 -5.83 12.07 -1.06
N THR A 103 -5.25 11.90 -2.23
CA THR A 103 -5.20 12.89 -3.32
C THR A 103 -5.72 12.21 -4.58
N ASP A 104 -5.68 12.89 -5.74
CA ASP A 104 -6.09 12.29 -7.01
C ASP A 104 -5.14 11.16 -7.48
N HIS A 105 -3.93 11.11 -6.93
CA HIS A 105 -2.85 10.24 -7.40
C HIS A 105 -2.19 9.44 -6.29
N GLU A 106 -2.55 9.69 -5.04
CA GLU A 106 -1.92 9.04 -3.90
C GLU A 106 -2.95 8.68 -2.83
N ILE A 107 -2.79 7.50 -2.24
CA ILE A 107 -3.47 7.14 -1.00
C ILE A 107 -2.45 6.75 0.07
N ILE A 108 -2.63 7.31 1.26
CA ILE A 108 -1.83 7.02 2.45
C ILE A 108 -2.64 6.12 3.36
N LEU A 109 -2.20 4.88 3.49
CA LEU A 109 -2.74 3.87 4.39
C LEU A 109 -1.81 3.69 5.59
N GLY A 110 -2.30 3.27 6.74
CA GLY A 110 -1.42 3.04 7.88
C GLY A 110 -2.13 2.59 9.15
N GLU A 111 -1.38 2.47 10.22
CA GLU A 111 -1.93 2.38 11.57
C GLU A 111 -1.02 3.11 12.56
N ASN A 112 -1.64 3.62 13.62
CA ASN A 112 -0.92 4.07 14.81
C ASN A 112 -1.03 3.00 15.90
N ASP A 113 0.10 2.47 16.34
CA ASP A 113 0.16 1.42 17.37
C ASP A 113 1.07 1.87 18.53
N LYS A 114 0.97 1.18 19.67
CA LYS A 114 1.70 1.55 20.90
C LYS A 114 3.23 1.52 20.74
N HIS A 115 3.73 0.70 19.82
CA HIS A 115 5.16 0.43 19.67
C HIS A 115 5.76 1.09 18.43
N LEU A 116 4.97 1.27 17.38
CA LEU A 116 5.35 1.96 16.16
C LEU A 116 4.12 2.47 15.43
N ASP A 117 4.32 3.48 14.62
CA ASP A 117 3.40 3.91 13.59
C ASP A 117 3.97 3.48 12.24
N PHE A 118 3.10 3.03 11.33
CA PHE A 118 3.49 2.79 9.95
C PHE A 118 2.58 3.52 8.98
N ARG A 119 3.14 3.93 7.84
CA ARG A 119 2.40 4.43 6.68
C ARG A 119 2.82 3.66 5.44
N VAL A 120 1.88 3.53 4.52
CA VAL A 120 2.03 2.95 3.19
C VAL A 120 1.43 3.96 2.21
N SER A 121 2.29 4.61 1.44
CA SER A 121 1.90 5.43 0.30
C SER A 121 1.75 4.54 -0.92
N LEU A 122 0.63 4.68 -1.63
CA LEU A 122 0.42 4.15 -2.97
C LEU A 122 0.32 5.34 -3.92
N LEU A 123 1.42 5.67 -4.58
CA LEU A 123 1.55 6.82 -5.47
C LEU A 123 1.52 6.36 -6.92
N TYR A 124 0.59 6.89 -7.70
CA TYR A 124 0.52 6.73 -9.14
C TYR A 124 1.00 8.00 -9.84
N ASP A 125 2.16 7.91 -10.47
CA ASP A 125 2.76 8.99 -11.24
C ASP A 125 2.35 8.84 -12.71
N LYS A 126 1.48 9.74 -13.19
CA LYS A 126 1.17 9.85 -14.61
C LYS A 126 2.36 10.50 -15.34
N ALA A 127 2.82 9.86 -16.41
CA ALA A 127 3.81 10.39 -17.32
C ALA A 127 3.35 11.74 -17.87
N LYS A 128 4.26 12.72 -17.87
CA LYS A 128 3.97 14.06 -18.42
C LYS A 128 4.24 14.14 -19.92
N HIS A 129 5.06 13.23 -20.44
CA HIS A 129 5.48 13.17 -21.82
C HIS A 129 5.23 11.77 -22.39
N SER A 130 4.93 11.69 -23.70
CA SER A 130 4.65 10.43 -24.41
C SER A 130 5.82 9.44 -24.43
N THR A 131 7.03 9.88 -24.07
CA THR A 131 8.24 9.07 -23.96
C THR A 131 8.44 8.43 -22.58
N GLU A 132 7.64 8.80 -21.59
CA GLU A 132 7.71 8.27 -20.23
C GLU A 132 6.53 7.31 -19.99
N ALA A 133 6.79 6.25 -19.23
CA ALA A 133 5.73 5.34 -18.79
C ALA A 133 5.11 5.87 -17.48
N ASN A 134 3.80 5.65 -17.31
CA ASN A 134 3.16 5.83 -16.01
C ASN A 134 3.84 4.89 -15.00
N SER A 135 3.85 5.24 -13.72
CA SER A 135 4.44 4.38 -12.70
C SER A 135 3.59 4.30 -11.45
N LEU A 136 3.65 3.15 -10.79
CA LEU A 136 3.04 2.94 -9.49
C LEU A 136 4.15 2.63 -8.49
N THR A 137 4.18 3.42 -7.42
CA THR A 137 5.17 3.30 -6.35
C THR A 137 4.47 2.99 -5.03
N ILE A 138 4.98 1.97 -4.33
CA ILE A 138 4.61 1.69 -2.94
C ILE A 138 5.75 2.15 -2.06
N SER A 139 5.48 3.04 -1.12
CA SER A 139 6.46 3.45 -0.10
C SER A 139 5.95 3.10 1.28
N THR A 140 6.75 2.42 2.09
CA THR A 140 6.42 2.15 3.50
C THR A 140 7.35 2.93 4.40
N THR A 141 6.78 3.69 5.33
CA THR A 141 7.52 4.38 6.38
C THR A 141 7.14 3.82 7.74
N VAL A 142 8.10 3.82 8.67
CA VAL A 142 7.87 3.42 10.06
C VAL A 142 8.53 4.40 11.00
N LYS A 143 7.82 4.73 12.07
CA LYS A 143 8.33 5.52 13.20
C LYS A 143 8.17 4.71 14.48
N TYR A 144 9.27 4.46 15.19
CA TYR A 144 9.24 3.72 16.44
C TYR A 144 8.90 4.66 17.60
N HIS A 145 8.12 4.15 18.55
CA HIS A 145 7.82 4.87 19.81
C HIS A 145 8.73 4.43 20.95
N ASN A 146 9.28 3.21 20.87
CA ASN A 146 10.10 2.60 21.90
C ASN A 146 10.92 1.43 21.32
N TRP A 147 11.83 0.89 22.14
CA TRP A 147 12.68 -0.22 21.75
C TRP A 147 11.90 -1.49 21.36
N MET A 148 10.70 -1.69 21.92
CA MET A 148 9.81 -2.79 21.52
C MET A 148 9.36 -2.65 20.07
N GLY A 149 9.14 -1.43 19.57
CA GLY A 149 8.86 -1.17 18.16
C GLY A 149 9.98 -1.64 17.25
N LYS A 150 11.23 -1.33 17.61
CA LYS A 150 12.41 -1.77 16.88
C LYS A 150 12.56 -3.30 16.88
N LEU A 151 12.40 -3.94 18.05
CA LEU A 151 12.46 -5.39 18.17
C LEU A 151 11.35 -6.09 17.38
N TYR A 152 10.15 -5.50 17.39
CA TYR A 152 9.00 -6.00 16.65
C TYR A 152 9.20 -5.88 15.12
N PHE A 153 9.78 -4.77 14.64
CA PHE A 153 9.98 -4.54 13.21
C PHE A 153 11.16 -5.32 12.63
N LEU A 154 12.19 -5.62 13.43
CA LEU A 154 13.40 -6.32 13.00
C LEU A 154 13.11 -7.63 12.22
N PRO A 155 12.25 -8.55 12.69
CA PRO A 155 11.88 -9.72 11.92
C PRO A 155 10.94 -9.40 10.75
N VAL A 156 10.14 -8.32 10.80
CA VAL A 156 9.16 -7.95 9.76
C VAL A 156 9.83 -7.34 8.54
N CYS A 157 10.84 -6.48 8.74
CA CYS A 157 11.59 -5.76 7.71
C CYS A 157 12.06 -6.64 6.53
N PRO A 158 12.77 -7.76 6.72
CA PRO A 158 13.24 -8.58 5.60
C PRO A 158 12.08 -9.19 4.81
N PHE A 159 10.99 -9.63 5.47
CA PHE A 159 9.83 -10.15 4.75
C PHE A 159 9.09 -9.04 4.01
N HIS A 160 8.99 -7.85 4.58
CA HIS A 160 8.38 -6.68 3.93
C HIS A 160 9.06 -6.41 2.58
N GLN A 161 10.40 -6.33 2.58
CA GLN A 161 11.20 -6.09 1.36
C GLN A 161 11.03 -7.19 0.29
N LEU A 162 10.63 -8.41 0.68
CA LEU A 162 10.34 -9.50 -0.25
C LEU A 162 8.89 -9.49 -0.76
N ILE A 163 7.92 -9.14 0.11
CA ILE A 163 6.48 -9.15 -0.22
C ILE A 163 6.13 -8.02 -1.17
N VAL A 164 6.58 -6.81 -0.85
CA VAL A 164 6.10 -5.58 -1.51
C VAL A 164 6.38 -5.59 -3.01
N PRO A 165 7.55 -5.99 -3.52
CA PRO A 165 7.77 -6.10 -4.96
C PRO A 165 6.82 -7.09 -5.65
N VAL A 166 6.56 -8.25 -5.02
CA VAL A 166 5.64 -9.28 -5.56
C VAL A 166 4.21 -8.76 -5.57
N MET A 167 3.82 -8.04 -4.53
CA MET A 167 2.49 -7.44 -4.41
C MET A 167 2.30 -6.33 -5.44
N LEU A 168 3.28 -5.43 -5.58
CA LEU A 168 3.29 -4.39 -6.61
C LEU A 168 3.18 -4.99 -8.01
N LYS A 169 3.92 -6.08 -8.27
CA LYS A 169 3.83 -6.78 -9.55
C LYS A 169 2.42 -7.26 -9.89
N LYS A 170 1.70 -7.77 -8.89
CA LYS A 170 0.30 -8.21 -9.03
C LYS A 170 -0.68 -7.06 -9.17
N MET A 171 -0.43 -5.95 -8.46
CA MET A 171 -1.25 -4.74 -8.57
C MET A 171 -1.21 -4.20 -9.98
N ILE A 172 -0.02 -4.03 -10.55
CA ILE A 172 0.13 -3.47 -11.89
C ILE A 172 -0.54 -4.38 -12.92
N ALA A 173 -0.29 -5.69 -12.88
CA ALA A 173 -0.93 -6.64 -13.81
C ALA A 173 -2.48 -6.55 -13.78
N LYS A 174 -3.08 -6.29 -12.62
CA LYS A 174 -4.53 -6.08 -12.50
C LYS A 174 -5.01 -4.75 -13.07
N LEU A 175 -4.26 -3.68 -12.82
CA LEU A 175 -4.57 -2.35 -13.34
C LEU A 175 -4.48 -2.34 -14.88
N GLU A 176 -3.49 -3.04 -15.44
CA GLU A 176 -3.36 -3.26 -16.88
C GLU A 176 -4.49 -4.13 -17.42
N SER A 177 -4.87 -5.23 -16.75
CA SER A 177 -5.96 -6.09 -17.24
C SER A 177 -7.34 -5.44 -17.17
N SER A 178 -7.62 -4.62 -16.15
CA SER A 178 -8.87 -3.86 -16.06
C SER A 178 -9.00 -2.76 -17.12
N THR A 179 -7.90 -2.44 -17.82
CA THR A 179 -7.91 -1.57 -19.00
C THR A 179 -8.45 -2.30 -20.24
N TYR A 180 -8.18 -3.60 -20.36
CA TYR A 180 -8.58 -4.42 -21.52
C TYR A 180 -10.09 -4.67 -21.59
N ASP A 181 -10.75 -4.91 -20.45
CA ASP A 181 -12.20 -5.17 -20.40
C ASP A 181 -13.05 -3.92 -20.77
N SER A 182 -12.53 -2.71 -20.56
CA SER A 182 -13.24 -1.47 -20.90
C SER A 182 -13.17 -1.10 -22.37
N GLU A 183 -12.08 -1.43 -23.08
CA GLU A 183 -11.92 -1.12 -24.52
C GLU A 183 -12.80 -2.03 -25.40
N ILE A 184 -13.09 -3.25 -24.94
CA ILE A 184 -13.99 -4.19 -25.63
C ILE A 184 -15.46 -3.71 -25.56
N LEU A 185 -15.87 -3.07 -24.47
CA LEU A 185 -17.26 -2.60 -24.28
C LEU A 185 -17.58 -1.27 -24.98
N THR A 186 -16.59 -0.55 -25.48
CA THR A 186 -16.78 0.71 -26.23
C THR A 186 -16.62 0.54 -27.74
N SER A 187 -16.41 -0.70 -28.22
CA SER A 187 -16.17 -1.01 -29.63
C SER A 187 -17.37 -1.63 -30.35
N ASP A 188 -18.56 -1.63 -29.72
CA ASP A 188 -19.83 -2.10 -30.29
C ASP A 188 -20.80 -0.94 -30.59
#